data_AF-A0A6P6WPY5-F1
#
_entry.id   AF-A0A6P6WPY5-F1
#
_cell.length_a   1.000
_cell.length_b   1.000
_cell.length_c   1.000
_cell.angle_alpha   90.00
_cell.angle_beta   90.00
_cell.angle_gamma   90.00
#
_symmetry.space_group_name_H-M   'P 1'
#
loop_
_entity.id
_entity.type
_entity.pdbx_description
1 polymer ?
#
loop_
_entity_poly.entity_id
_entity_poly.type
_entity_poly.pdbx_seq_one_letter_code
_entity_poly.pdbx_strand_id
1 'polypeptide(L)'
;MPPRKDLVLYPEYLKTFYEDTELDRHRQLLEKLPEVTPYSSPSLYIRALISPTAILVRIEAEAGEITRIDEIIRDNLSPIANEMIEVWLSLCASVDKEVGEAEMAYLEKRDLITKTKTIEIDLGTNIPRLFGQEIADRVLGVLRGVFNV
;
A
#
# COMPACT_ATOMS: atom_id res chain seq x y z
N MET A 1 -1.11 2.55 -4.68
CA MET A 1 -1.91 3.47 -3.84
C MET A 1 -3.24 2.80 -3.51
N PRO A 2 -3.51 2.39 -2.25
CA PRO A 2 -4.75 1.68 -1.92
C PRO A 2 -6.02 2.50 -2.25
N PRO A 3 -7.04 1.92 -2.89
CA PRO A 3 -8.26 2.64 -3.24
C PRO A 3 -9.06 2.97 -1.98
N ARG A 4 -9.69 4.16 -1.95
CA ARG A 4 -10.64 4.57 -0.89
C ARG A 4 -12.11 4.36 -1.28
N LYS A 5 -12.38 4.01 -2.54
CA LYS A 5 -13.71 3.62 -3.02
C LYS A 5 -13.71 2.20 -3.55
N ASP A 6 -14.89 1.59 -3.59
CA ASP A 6 -15.09 0.31 -4.26
C ASP A 6 -14.90 0.47 -5.78
N LEU A 7 -13.90 -0.20 -6.35
CA LEU A 7 -13.53 -0.03 -7.75
C LEU A 7 -14.52 -0.61 -8.75
N VAL A 8 -15.41 -1.52 -8.30
CA VAL A 8 -16.48 -2.08 -9.14
C VAL A 8 -17.67 -1.12 -9.19
N LEU A 9 -18.02 -0.53 -8.04
CA LEU A 9 -19.12 0.42 -7.96
C LEU A 9 -18.78 1.80 -8.54
N TYR A 10 -17.50 2.17 -8.55
CA TYR A 10 -17.01 3.48 -8.99
C TYR A 10 -15.94 3.33 -10.09
N PRO A 11 -16.30 2.89 -11.30
CA PRO A 11 -15.36 2.66 -12.40
C PRO A 11 -14.63 3.94 -12.84
N GLU A 12 -15.22 5.13 -12.67
CA GLU A 12 -14.56 6.41 -12.92
C GLU A 12 -13.40 6.66 -11.96
N TYR A 13 -13.50 6.16 -10.72
CA TYR A 13 -12.41 6.22 -9.75
C TYR A 13 -11.28 5.26 -10.16
N LEU A 14 -11.62 4.06 -10.64
CA LEU A 14 -10.65 3.12 -11.20
C LEU A 14 -9.87 3.76 -12.35
N LYS A 15 -10.59 4.32 -13.32
CA LYS A 15 -10.01 4.97 -14.48
C LYS A 15 -9.07 6.12 -14.10
N THR A 16 -9.56 7.05 -13.28
CA THR A 16 -8.82 8.28 -12.93
C THR A 16 -7.52 7.99 -12.18
N PHE A 17 -7.54 7.08 -11.21
CA PHE A 17 -6.40 6.90 -10.30
C PHE A 17 -5.46 5.76 -10.71
N TYR A 18 -5.89 4.86 -11.60
CA TYR A 18 -5.14 3.62 -11.89
C TYR A 18 -4.94 3.33 -13.37
N GLU A 19 -5.94 3.59 -14.22
CA GLU A 19 -5.80 3.36 -15.67
C GLU A 19 -5.07 4.54 -16.32
N ASP A 20 -5.55 5.76 -16.09
CA ASP A 20 -4.99 6.99 -16.69
C ASP A 20 -3.60 7.35 -16.16
N THR A 21 -3.22 6.82 -14.99
CA THR A 21 -1.91 7.05 -14.37
C THR A 21 -0.84 6.07 -14.85
N GLU A 22 -1.23 5.02 -15.58
CA GLU A 22 -0.34 3.98 -16.10
C GLU A 22 0.59 3.34 -15.05
N LEU A 23 0.21 3.37 -13.77
CA LEU A 23 1.04 2.90 -12.65
C LEU A 23 1.43 1.41 -12.77
N ASP A 24 0.62 0.62 -13.48
CA ASP A 24 0.90 -0.80 -13.71
C ASP A 24 2.19 -1.01 -14.53
N ARG A 25 2.61 -0.02 -15.32
CA ARG A 25 3.88 -0.05 -16.07
C ARG A 25 5.07 -0.34 -15.16
N HIS A 26 5.09 0.20 -13.95
CA HIS A 26 6.18 -0.02 -13.00
C HIS A 26 6.29 -1.49 -12.57
N ARG A 27 5.15 -2.12 -12.29
CA ARG A 27 5.10 -3.56 -11.98
C ARG A 27 5.63 -4.38 -13.15
N GLN A 28 5.16 -4.08 -14.36
CA GLN A 28 5.58 -4.77 -15.60
C GLN A 28 7.07 -4.58 -15.91
N LEU A 29 7.68 -3.45 -15.53
CA LEU A 29 9.11 -3.21 -15.68
C LEU A 29 9.92 -4.06 -14.71
N LEU A 30 9.50 -4.13 -13.44
CA LEU A 30 10.17 -4.95 -12.43
C LEU A 30 10.08 -6.44 -12.76
N GLU A 31 8.95 -6.92 -13.28
CA GLU A 31 8.76 -8.32 -13.68
C GLU A 31 9.69 -8.79 -14.81
N LYS A 32 10.42 -7.88 -15.47
CA LYS A 32 11.44 -8.23 -16.47
C LYS A 32 12.78 -8.62 -15.83
N LEU A 33 12.98 -8.31 -14.55
CA LEU A 33 14.19 -8.67 -13.82
C LEU A 33 14.13 -10.15 -13.40
N PRO A 34 15.18 -10.96 -13.63
CA PRO A 34 15.17 -12.37 -13.29
C PRO A 34 15.04 -12.64 -11.79
N GLU A 35 15.44 -11.69 -10.95
CA GLU A 35 15.38 -11.77 -9.48
C GLU A 35 13.96 -11.54 -8.93
N VAL A 36 13.05 -11.02 -9.77
CA VAL A 36 11.73 -10.55 -9.36
C VAL A 36 10.67 -11.61 -9.65
N THR A 37 9.91 -11.97 -8.63
CA THR A 37 8.73 -12.84 -8.75
C THR A 37 7.52 -12.19 -8.09
N PRO A 38 6.27 -12.50 -8.51
CA PRO A 38 5.09 -11.98 -7.85
C PRO A 38 5.00 -12.44 -6.38
N TYR A 39 4.71 -11.51 -5.48
CA TYR A 39 4.40 -11.81 -4.08
C TYR A 39 2.90 -11.92 -3.86
N SER A 40 2.45 -13.05 -3.32
CA SER A 40 1.06 -13.26 -2.92
C SER A 40 0.93 -13.27 -1.41
N SER A 41 0.39 -12.20 -0.83
CA SER A 41 0.18 -12.09 0.63
C SER A 41 -0.67 -13.24 1.16
N PRO A 42 -0.33 -13.91 2.27
CA PRO A 42 -1.21 -14.93 2.87
C PRO A 42 -2.52 -14.35 3.41
N SER A 43 -2.60 -13.03 3.63
CA SER A 43 -3.78 -12.35 4.14
C SER A 43 -4.71 -11.92 2.99
N LEU A 44 -5.90 -12.53 2.91
CA LEU A 44 -6.94 -12.09 1.97
C LEU A 44 -7.36 -10.64 2.22
N TYR A 45 -7.33 -10.19 3.46
CA TYR A 45 -7.60 -8.79 3.81
C TYR A 45 -6.61 -7.84 3.12
N ILE A 46 -5.31 -8.16 3.17
CA ILE A 46 -4.28 -7.36 2.49
C ILE A 46 -4.50 -7.38 0.98
N ARG A 47 -4.81 -8.54 0.38
CA ARG A 47 -5.10 -8.63 -1.06
C ARG A 47 -6.31 -7.79 -1.47
N ALA A 48 -7.33 -7.70 -0.64
CA ALA A 48 -8.53 -6.91 -0.91
C ALA A 48 -8.34 -5.40 -0.69
N LEU A 49 -7.34 -5.02 0.13
CA LEU A 49 -7.06 -3.62 0.46
C LEU A 49 -6.25 -2.90 -0.63
N ILE A 50 -5.36 -3.61 -1.31
CA ILE A 50 -4.44 -3.02 -2.29
C ILE A 50 -5.12 -2.71 -3.63
N SER A 51 -4.54 -1.79 -4.40
CA SER A 51 -5.01 -1.45 -5.74
C SER A 51 -4.68 -2.52 -6.78
N PRO A 52 -5.40 -2.57 -7.92
CA PRO A 52 -5.07 -3.44 -9.05
C PRO A 52 -3.65 -3.23 -9.59
N THR A 53 -3.11 -2.02 -9.47
CA THR A 53 -1.75 -1.65 -9.92
C THR A 53 -0.70 -1.69 -8.80
N ALA A 54 -1.01 -2.34 -7.67
CA ALA A 54 -0.04 -2.46 -6.58
C ALA A 54 1.14 -3.34 -6.99
N ILE A 55 2.35 -2.87 -6.66
CA ILE A 55 3.57 -3.64 -6.89
C ILE A 55 3.77 -4.56 -5.68
N LEU A 56 3.37 -5.83 -5.83
CA LEU A 56 3.63 -6.89 -4.87
C LEU A 56 4.64 -7.87 -5.47
N VAL A 57 5.90 -7.71 -5.10
CA VAL A 57 6.99 -8.56 -5.62
C VAL A 57 7.87 -9.10 -4.51
N ARG A 58 8.46 -10.26 -4.77
CA ARG A 58 9.54 -10.86 -4.00
C ARG A 58 10.81 -10.76 -4.86
N ILE A 59 11.88 -10.25 -4.26
CA ILE A 59 13.17 -10.09 -4.92
C ILE A 59 14.18 -10.98 -4.22
N GLU A 60 14.77 -11.90 -4.97
CA GLU A 60 15.77 -12.84 -4.47
C GLU A 60 17.06 -12.70 -5.27
N ALA A 61 18.16 -12.37 -4.58
CA ALA A 61 19.50 -12.44 -5.16
C ALA A 61 20.25 -13.63 -4.54
N GLU A 62 21.21 -14.18 -5.27
CA GLU A 62 22.00 -15.31 -4.80
C GLU A 62 22.84 -14.94 -3.56
N ALA A 63 23.10 -15.93 -2.71
CA ALA A 63 23.90 -15.74 -1.51
C ALA A 63 25.34 -15.35 -1.89
N GLY A 64 25.71 -14.10 -1.62
CA GLY A 64 27.02 -13.52 -1.99
C GLY A 64 26.92 -12.30 -2.89
N GLU A 65 25.75 -12.05 -3.50
CA GLU A 65 25.49 -10.91 -4.39
C GLU A 65 24.81 -9.74 -3.65
N ILE A 66 25.33 -9.34 -2.49
CA ILE A 66 24.78 -8.21 -1.72
C ILE A 66 24.67 -6.95 -2.58
N THR A 67 25.64 -6.73 -3.48
CA THR A 67 25.65 -5.59 -4.41
C THR A 67 24.49 -5.62 -5.40
N ARG A 68 23.96 -6.79 -5.73
CA ARG A 68 22.89 -6.92 -6.74
C ARG A 68 21.54 -6.42 -6.22
N ILE A 69 21.22 -6.70 -4.96
CA ILE A 69 20.02 -6.15 -4.32
C ILE A 69 20.12 -4.62 -4.25
N ASP A 70 21.29 -4.10 -3.87
CA ASP A 70 21.53 -2.65 -3.80
C ASP A 70 21.39 -1.97 -5.18
N GLU A 71 21.85 -2.62 -6.25
CA GLU A 71 21.63 -2.17 -7.63
C GLU A 71 20.15 -2.14 -7.99
N ILE A 72 19.39 -3.21 -7.69
CA ILE A 72 17.96 -3.26 -7.98
C ILE A 72 17.22 -2.16 -7.21
N ILE A 73 17.57 -1.94 -5.94
CA ILE A 73 17.00 -0.86 -5.14
C ILE A 73 17.30 0.49 -5.78
N ARG A 74 18.58 0.80 -6.03
CA ARG A 74 19.02 2.09 -6.53
C ARG A 74 18.49 2.39 -7.94
N ASP A 75 18.59 1.44 -8.84
CA ASP A 75 18.39 1.67 -10.27
C ASP A 75 16.94 1.39 -10.71
N ASN A 76 16.15 0.65 -9.91
CA ASN A 76 14.78 0.28 -10.27
C ASN A 76 13.75 0.71 -9.20
N LEU A 77 13.91 0.25 -7.95
CA LEU A 77 12.88 0.49 -6.92
C LEU A 77 12.81 1.96 -6.49
N SER A 78 13.95 2.62 -6.29
CA SER A 78 13.98 4.02 -5.85
C SER A 78 13.34 4.96 -6.89
N PRO A 79 13.67 4.89 -8.20
CA PRO A 79 12.97 5.68 -9.22
C PRO A 79 11.47 5.41 -9.24
N ILE A 80 11.06 4.13 -9.22
CA ILE A 80 9.64 3.75 -9.21
C ILE A 80 8.92 4.31 -7.99
N ALA A 81 9.50 4.18 -6.79
CA ALA A 81 8.90 4.68 -5.56
C ALA A 81 8.73 6.21 -5.61
N ASN A 82 9.72 6.93 -6.17
CA ASN A 82 9.64 8.38 -6.35
C ASN A 82 8.51 8.76 -7.34
N GLU A 83 8.46 8.12 -8.51
CA GLU A 83 7.39 8.33 -9.50
C GLU A 83 6.00 8.05 -8.89
N MET A 84 5.84 6.97 -8.11
CA MET A 84 4.58 6.65 -7.43
C MET A 84 4.19 7.70 -6.38
N ILE A 85 5.15 8.24 -5.64
CA ILE A 85 4.91 9.32 -4.67
C ILE A 85 4.55 10.62 -5.39
N GLU A 86 5.20 10.95 -6.51
CA GLU A 86 4.87 12.13 -7.31
C GLU A 86 3.44 12.08 -7.86
N VAL A 87 3.00 10.91 -8.34
CA VAL A 87 1.60 10.70 -8.75
C VAL A 87 0.66 10.87 -7.55
N TRP A 88 1.00 10.32 -6.39
CA TRP A 88 0.18 10.50 -5.18
C TRP A 88 0.09 11.97 -4.75
N LEU A 89 1.20 12.71 -4.78
CA LEU A 89 1.22 14.12 -4.43
C LEU A 89 0.34 14.93 -5.39
N SER A 90 0.54 14.74 -6.70
CA SER A 90 -0.14 15.51 -7.73
C SER A 90 -1.64 15.21 -7.85
N LEU A 91 -2.05 13.94 -7.74
CA LEU A 91 -3.44 13.53 -7.97
C LEU A 91 -4.25 13.29 -6.71
N CYS A 92 -3.61 12.99 -5.58
CA CYS A 92 -4.31 12.62 -4.36
C CYS A 92 -4.17 13.66 -3.25
N ALA A 93 -2.95 14.15 -2.99
CA ALA A 93 -2.69 15.00 -1.82
C ALA A 93 -2.90 16.50 -2.10
N SER A 94 -2.57 16.97 -3.30
CA SER A 94 -2.58 18.40 -3.66
C SER A 94 -3.85 18.84 -4.40
N VAL A 95 -4.89 18.01 -4.46
CA VAL A 95 -6.14 18.31 -5.16
C VAL A 95 -7.19 18.75 -4.14
N ASP A 96 -7.57 20.03 -4.20
CA ASP A 96 -8.77 20.50 -3.52
C ASP A 96 -10.00 20.00 -4.26
N LYS A 97 -10.70 19.04 -3.64
CA LYS A 97 -11.96 18.50 -4.16
C LYS A 97 -13.02 18.58 -3.09
N GLU A 98 -14.13 19.24 -3.40
CA GLU A 98 -15.32 19.18 -2.58
C GLU A 98 -15.89 17.76 -2.61
N VAL A 99 -16.09 17.19 -1.42
CA VAL A 99 -16.68 15.86 -1.23
C VAL A 99 -18.05 16.07 -0.60
N GLY A 100 -19.10 15.60 -1.28
CA GLY A 100 -20.46 15.70 -0.75
C GLY A 100 -20.65 14.87 0.52
N GLU A 101 -21.60 15.26 1.38
CA GLU A 101 -21.81 14.65 2.70
C GLU A 101 -21.97 13.11 2.65
N ALA A 102 -22.75 12.59 1.70
CA ALA A 102 -22.96 11.16 1.55
C ALA A 102 -21.68 10.41 1.15
N GLU A 103 -20.85 11.01 0.29
CA GLU A 103 -19.55 10.46 -0.10
C GLU A 103 -18.57 10.51 1.08
N MET A 104 -18.58 11.61 1.84
CA MET A 104 -17.75 11.78 3.03
C MET A 104 -18.06 10.69 4.07
N ALA A 105 -19.33 10.47 4.40
CA ALA A 105 -19.75 9.43 5.33
C ALA A 105 -19.38 8.01 4.84
N TYR A 106 -19.46 7.75 3.54
CA TYR A 106 -19.01 6.49 2.95
C TYR A 106 -17.49 6.30 3.13
N LEU A 107 -16.70 7.33 2.81
CA LEU A 107 -15.24 7.29 2.93
C LEU A 107 -14.81 7.10 4.39
N GLU A 108 -15.40 7.86 5.32
CA GLU A 108 -15.12 7.74 6.76
C GLU A 108 -15.37 6.31 7.27
N LYS A 109 -16.53 5.74 6.93
CA LYS A 109 -16.88 4.37 7.32
C LYS A 109 -15.86 3.35 6.80
N ARG A 110 -15.47 3.46 5.54
CA ARG A 110 -14.53 2.53 4.93
C ARG A 110 -13.11 2.70 5.48
N ASP A 111 -12.67 3.94 5.68
CA ASP A 111 -11.36 4.24 6.24
C ASP A 111 -11.25 3.76 7.69
N LEU A 112 -12.32 3.90 8.48
CA LEU A 112 -12.39 3.38 9.84
C LEU A 112 -12.19 1.87 9.85
N ILE A 113 -12.96 1.13 9.04
CA ILE A 113 -12.82 -0.32 8.91
C ILE A 113 -11.40 -0.70 8.52
N THR A 114 -10.81 0.02 7.57
CA THR A 114 -9.46 -0.23 7.08
C THR A 114 -8.42 -0.05 8.19
N LYS A 115 -8.46 1.07 8.91
CA LYS A 115 -7.53 1.37 10.00
C LYS A 115 -7.63 0.34 11.12
N THR A 116 -8.85 0.06 11.58
CA THR A 116 -9.11 -0.93 12.64
C THR A 116 -8.61 -2.32 12.25
N LYS A 117 -8.97 -2.80 11.05
CA LYS A 117 -8.58 -4.15 10.60
C LYS A 117 -7.09 -4.28 10.33
N THR A 118 -6.43 -3.24 9.85
CA THR A 118 -4.97 -3.23 9.68
C THR A 118 -4.27 -3.36 11.04
N ILE A 119 -4.71 -2.60 12.05
CA ILE A 119 -4.16 -2.71 13.40
C ILE A 119 -4.40 -4.10 14.00
N GLU A 120 -5.59 -4.67 13.84
CA GLU A 120 -5.91 -6.00 14.39
C GLU A 120 -5.13 -7.13 13.71
N ILE A 121 -5.12 -7.16 12.38
CA ILE A 121 -4.65 -8.30 11.58
C ILE A 121 -3.13 -8.28 11.40
N ASP A 122 -2.54 -7.10 11.22
CA ASP A 122 -1.11 -6.96 10.95
C ASP A 122 -0.33 -6.63 12.22
N LEU A 123 -0.72 -5.56 12.93
CA LEU A 123 0.10 -5.03 14.02
C LEU A 123 -0.15 -5.75 15.36
N GLY A 124 -1.41 -6.06 15.67
CA GLY A 124 -1.83 -6.64 16.94
C GLY A 124 -1.33 -8.08 17.15
N THR A 125 -1.12 -8.81 16.06
CA THR A 125 -0.57 -10.18 16.06
C THR A 125 0.96 -10.19 16.00
N ASN A 126 1.57 -9.30 15.21
CA ASN A 126 3.02 -9.33 14.99
C ASN A 126 3.82 -8.57 16.04
N ILE A 127 3.38 -7.38 16.47
CA ILE A 127 4.17 -6.53 17.39
C ILE A 127 4.41 -7.22 18.74
N PRO A 128 3.43 -7.84 19.43
CA PRO A 128 3.69 -8.55 20.69
C PRO A 128 4.68 -9.70 20.53
N ARG A 129 4.63 -10.41 19.39
CA ARG A 129 5.54 -11.52 19.10
C ARG A 129 6.99 -11.05 18.91
N LEU A 130 7.18 -9.87 18.32
CA LEU A 130 8.51 -9.32 18.01
C LEU A 130 9.12 -8.56 19.19
N PHE A 131 8.30 -7.86 19.98
CA PHE A 131 8.78 -6.88 20.96
C PHE A 131 8.28 -7.11 22.39
N GLY A 132 7.45 -8.13 22.61
CA GLY A 132 6.82 -8.39 23.91
C GLY A 132 5.59 -7.50 24.16
N GLN A 133 4.75 -7.93 25.11
CA GLN A 133 3.43 -7.34 25.34
C GLN A 133 3.50 -5.88 25.81
N GLU A 134 4.43 -5.53 26.71
CA GLU A 134 4.54 -4.18 27.25
C GLU A 134 4.84 -3.14 26.15
N ILE A 135 5.81 -3.42 25.28
CA ILE A 135 6.15 -2.53 24.17
C ILE A 135 5.00 -2.49 23.16
N ALA A 136 4.38 -3.63 22.89
CA ALA A 136 3.24 -3.70 21.99
C ALA A 136 2.06 -2.85 22.48
N ASP A 137 1.70 -2.91 23.75
CA ASP A 137 0.58 -2.13 24.31
C ASP A 137 0.83 -0.62 24.17
N ARG A 138 2.06 -0.18 24.42
CA ARG A 138 2.45 1.23 24.27
C ARG A 138 2.37 1.68 22.81
N VAL A 139 2.94 0.91 21.88
CA VAL A 139 2.95 1.26 20.45
C VAL A 139 1.54 1.22 19.87
N LEU A 140 0.77 0.16 20.15
CA LEU A 140 -0.61 0.02 19.66
C LEU A 140 -1.54 1.08 20.26
N GLY A 141 -1.34 1.47 21.53
CA GLY A 141 -2.08 2.56 22.15
C GLY A 141 -1.88 3.89 21.43
N VAL A 142 -0.63 4.23 21.09
CA VAL A 142 -0.31 5.44 20.32
C VAL A 142 -0.91 5.38 18.92
N LEU A 143 -0.76 4.26 18.21
CA LEU A 143 -1.29 4.11 16.85
C LEU A 143 -2.82 4.24 16.81
N ARG A 144 -3.52 3.61 17.77
CA ARG A 144 -4.98 3.77 17.93
C ARG A 144 -5.38 5.22 18.13
N GLY A 145 -4.65 5.96 18.97
CA GLY A 145 -4.86 7.39 19.17
C GLY A 145 -4.66 8.22 17.90
N VAL A 146 -3.62 7.94 17.10
CA VAL A 146 -3.36 8.65 15.83
C VAL A 146 -4.42 8.33 14.77
N PHE A 147 -4.85 7.07 14.69
CA PHE A 147 -5.82 6.63 13.70
C PHE A 147 -7.28 6.88 14.11
N ASN A 148 -7.53 7.34 15.34
CA ASN A 148 -8.84 7.51 15.97
C ASN A 148 -9.68 6.23 15.92
N VAL A 149 -9.09 5.11 16.35
CA VAL A 149 -9.67 3.76 16.34
C VAL A 149 -9.52 3.03 17.67
#